data_AF-A0A915Z469-F1
#
_entry.id   AF-A0A915Z469-F1
#
_cell.length_a   1.000
_cell.length_b   1.000
_cell.length_c   1.000
_cell.angle_alpha   90.00
_cell.angle_beta   90.00
_cell.angle_gamma   90.00
#
_symmetry.space_group_name_H-M   'P 1'
#
loop_
_entity.id
_entity.type
_entity.pdbx_description
1 polymer ?
#
loop_
_entity_poly.entity_id
_entity_poly.type
_entity_poly.pdbx_seq_one_letter_code
_entity_poly.pdbx_strand_id
1 'polypeptide(L)'
;MFCYLSFGMLLWELAFRKVPYRDMEISEIQKHVLSGKRIYLNFPISSYGVEEGYGNIIKAAWQSDPSLRPELSYLFNDLENLSSPLLSDRSLKGLNPKRSDMEVTPTDLRPDTPEIAYDCSVKHAEINNKVAKYWLGYYYWEGYVVEKSLGKAVELFKEAADKGVPDAQLRYAFDLSDKIVHLNLI
;
A
#
# COMPACT_ATOMS: atom_id res chain seq x y z
N MET A 1 -9.60 -2.40 5.55
CA MET A 1 -9.53 -3.88 5.56
C MET A 1 -8.82 -4.49 4.34
N PHE A 2 -8.16 -3.70 3.46
CA PHE A 2 -7.49 -4.23 2.25
C PHE A 2 -5.95 -4.35 2.37
N CYS A 3 -5.31 -3.58 3.27
CA CYS A 3 -3.84 -3.51 3.35
C CYS A 3 -3.16 -4.83 3.72
N TYR A 4 -3.84 -5.70 4.47
CA TYR A 4 -3.34 -7.00 4.93
C TYR A 4 -3.04 -7.97 3.80
N LEU A 5 -3.92 -8.00 2.78
CA LEU A 5 -3.75 -8.89 1.63
C LEU A 5 -2.53 -8.46 0.81
N SER A 6 -2.39 -7.15 0.57
CA SER A 6 -1.24 -6.58 -0.13
C SER A 6 0.06 -6.81 0.62
N PHE A 7 0.05 -6.72 1.95
CA PHE A 7 1.23 -7.01 2.78
C PHE A 7 1.67 -8.47 2.66
N GLY A 8 0.76 -9.43 2.83
CA GLY A 8 1.09 -10.86 2.66
C GLY A 8 1.54 -11.19 1.23
N MET A 9 0.97 -10.50 0.23
CA MET A 9 1.35 -10.68 -1.16
C MET A 9 2.73 -10.14 -1.49
N LEU A 10 3.10 -9.00 -0.91
CA LEU A 10 4.45 -8.45 -0.99
C LEU A 10 5.47 -9.41 -0.34
N LEU A 11 5.18 -9.93 0.86
CA LEU A 11 6.07 -10.89 1.52
C LEU A 11 6.26 -12.16 0.69
N TRP A 12 5.18 -12.68 0.08
CA TRP A 12 5.28 -13.80 -0.85
C TRP A 12 6.17 -13.47 -2.06
N GLU A 13 5.97 -12.30 -2.69
CA GLU A 13 6.79 -11.86 -3.82
C GLU A 13 8.28 -11.76 -3.45
N LEU A 14 8.60 -11.23 -2.27
CA LEU A 14 9.99 -11.14 -1.78
C LEU A 14 10.60 -12.52 -1.55
N ALA A 15 9.86 -13.46 -0.95
CA ALA A 15 10.34 -14.81 -0.69
C ALA A 15 10.60 -15.61 -1.96
N PHE A 16 9.71 -15.52 -2.95
CA PHE A 16 9.76 -16.37 -4.15
C PHE A 16 10.33 -15.67 -5.37
N ARG A 17 10.53 -14.35 -5.31
CA ARG A 17 11.03 -13.50 -6.41
C ARG A 17 10.22 -13.70 -7.70
N LYS A 18 8.90 -13.82 -7.54
CA LYS A 18 7.93 -14.14 -8.59
C LYS A 18 6.72 -13.22 -8.51
N VAL A 19 6.08 -13.00 -9.65
CA VAL A 19 4.81 -12.27 -9.72
C VAL A 19 3.68 -13.21 -9.29
N PRO A 20 2.88 -12.83 -8.27
CA PRO A 20 1.72 -13.61 -7.83
C PRO A 20 0.75 -13.91 -8.98
N TYR A 21 0.29 -15.16 -9.08
CA TYR A 21 -0.70 -15.60 -10.08
C TYR A 21 -0.35 -15.28 -11.55
N ARG A 22 0.95 -15.19 -11.89
CA ARG A 22 1.44 -14.82 -13.24
C ARG A 22 0.71 -15.52 -14.39
N ASP A 23 0.38 -16.80 -14.21
CA ASP A 23 -0.18 -17.65 -15.27
C ASP A 23 -1.71 -17.77 -15.21
N MET A 24 -2.39 -16.90 -14.45
CA MET A 24 -3.85 -16.92 -14.30
C MET A 24 -4.48 -15.60 -14.76
N GLU A 25 -5.63 -15.70 -15.44
CA GLU A 25 -6.45 -14.55 -15.78
C GLU A 25 -7.14 -13.96 -14.54
N ILE A 26 -7.50 -12.67 -14.57
CA ILE A 26 -8.12 -11.98 -13.43
C ILE A 26 -9.40 -12.70 -12.95
N SER A 27 -10.20 -13.19 -13.89
CA SER A 27 -11.44 -13.93 -13.60
C SER A 27 -11.18 -15.28 -12.91
N GLU A 28 -10.08 -15.95 -13.28
CA GLU A 28 -9.65 -17.20 -12.67
C GLU A 28 -9.10 -16.96 -11.27
N ILE A 29 -8.33 -15.88 -11.07
CA ILE A 29 -7.82 -15.46 -9.76
C ILE A 29 -8.99 -15.18 -8.83
N GLN A 30 -9.99 -14.42 -9.29
CA GLN A 30 -11.19 -14.14 -8.50
C GLN A 30 -11.90 -15.44 -8.07
N LYS A 31 -12.16 -16.35 -9.00
CA LYS A 31 -12.78 -17.65 -8.70
C LYS A 31 -11.94 -18.48 -7.73
N HIS A 32 -10.63 -18.48 -7.91
CA HIS A 32 -9.68 -19.20 -7.06
C HIS A 32 -9.69 -18.67 -5.62
N VAL A 33 -9.56 -17.34 -5.45
CA VAL A 33 -9.54 -16.69 -4.13
C VAL A 33 -10.90 -16.82 -3.43
N LEU A 34 -12.02 -16.68 -4.16
CA LEU A 34 -13.38 -16.87 -3.64
C LEU A 34 -13.64 -18.32 -3.23
N SER A 35 -13.01 -19.29 -3.88
CA SER A 35 -13.04 -20.70 -3.46
C SER A 35 -12.21 -21.01 -2.21
N GLY A 36 -11.62 -19.99 -1.57
CA GLY A 36 -10.78 -20.12 -0.38
C GLY A 36 -9.35 -20.56 -0.66
N LYS A 37 -8.97 -20.73 -1.93
CA LYS A 37 -7.60 -21.13 -2.33
C LYS A 37 -6.66 -19.92 -2.33
N ARG A 38 -5.36 -20.19 -2.15
CA ARG A 38 -4.27 -19.20 -2.11
C ARG A 38 -3.05 -19.76 -2.82
N ILE A 39 -2.08 -18.89 -3.10
CA ILE A 39 -0.79 -19.31 -3.68
C ILE A 39 -0.05 -20.22 -2.72
N TYR A 40 0.58 -21.26 -3.26
CA TYR A 40 1.33 -22.23 -2.50
C TYR A 40 2.60 -21.61 -1.88
N LEU A 41 2.84 -21.93 -0.61
CA LEU A 41 4.04 -21.57 0.14
C LEU A 41 4.98 -22.78 0.18
N ASN A 42 5.77 -22.96 -0.88
CA ASN A 42 6.75 -24.05 -0.96
C ASN A 42 8.16 -23.52 -0.74
N PHE A 43 8.47 -23.17 0.50
CA PHE A 43 9.82 -22.71 0.84
C PHE A 43 10.83 -23.85 0.67
N PRO A 44 12.02 -23.58 0.11
CA PRO A 44 13.10 -24.54 0.14
C PRO A 44 13.46 -24.84 1.61
N ILE A 45 13.69 -26.11 1.92
CA ILE A 45 14.09 -26.54 3.27
C ILE A 45 15.42 -25.84 3.59
N SER A 46 15.42 -25.02 4.63
CA SER A 46 16.64 -24.34 5.12
C SER A 46 16.90 -24.69 6.57
N SER A 47 18.18 -24.64 6.95
CA SER A 47 18.66 -24.99 8.28
C SER A 47 18.33 -23.92 9.34
N TYR A 48 17.86 -22.74 8.94
CA TYR A 48 17.65 -21.59 9.82
C TYR A 48 16.22 -21.51 10.40
N GLY A 49 15.26 -22.26 9.85
CA GLY A 49 13.88 -22.36 10.36
C GLY A 49 13.04 -21.08 10.21
N VAL A 50 13.57 -20.05 9.56
CA VAL A 50 12.93 -18.74 9.37
C VAL A 50 11.72 -18.85 8.44
N GLU A 51 11.75 -19.81 7.53
CA GLU A 51 10.73 -20.05 6.50
C GLU A 51 9.37 -20.37 7.11
N GLU A 52 9.35 -21.09 8.25
CA GLU A 52 8.11 -21.44 8.93
C GLU A 52 7.47 -20.19 9.53
N GLY A 53 8.24 -19.39 10.27
CA GLY A 53 7.75 -18.13 10.83
C GLY A 53 7.28 -17.16 9.75
N TYR A 54 8.09 -17.00 8.70
CA TYR A 54 7.76 -16.13 7.56
C TYR A 54 6.50 -16.59 6.83
N GLY A 55 6.38 -17.90 6.59
CA GLY A 55 5.20 -18.51 6.00
C GLY A 55 3.95 -18.35 6.86
N ASN A 56 4.08 -18.41 8.18
CA ASN A 56 2.97 -18.20 9.11
C ASN A 56 2.46 -16.76 9.08
N ILE A 57 3.34 -15.77 8.97
CA ILE A 57 2.97 -14.36 8.78
C ILE A 57 2.16 -14.18 7.49
N ILE A 58 2.60 -14.78 6.38
CA ILE A 58 1.85 -14.73 5.11
C ILE A 58 0.48 -15.40 5.23
N LYS A 59 0.39 -16.56 5.88
CA LYS A 59 -0.89 -17.26 6.12
C LYS A 59 -1.84 -16.43 6.97
N ALA A 60 -1.34 -15.78 8.03
CA ALA A 60 -2.13 -14.91 8.89
C ALA A 60 -2.67 -13.69 8.13
N ALA A 61 -1.87 -13.09 7.26
CA ALA A 61 -2.28 -11.99 6.39
C ALA A 61 -3.39 -12.40 5.38
N TRP A 62 -3.46 -13.69 5.01
CA TRP A 62 -4.36 -14.23 3.98
C TRP A 62 -5.59 -14.97 4.49
N GLN A 63 -5.86 -14.95 5.80
CA GLN A 63 -7.02 -15.62 6.40
C GLN A 63 -8.31 -15.31 5.64
N SER A 64 -9.09 -16.35 5.32
CA SER A 64 -10.30 -16.20 4.52
C SER A 64 -11.35 -15.34 5.24
N ASP A 65 -11.49 -15.54 6.55
CA ASP A 65 -12.30 -14.68 7.41
C ASP A 65 -11.53 -13.41 7.79
N PRO A 66 -12.02 -12.21 7.43
CA PRO A 66 -11.38 -10.96 7.80
C PRO A 66 -11.31 -10.70 9.31
N SER A 67 -12.20 -11.30 10.11
CA SER A 67 -12.21 -11.14 11.58
C SER A 67 -11.06 -11.89 12.26
N LEU A 68 -10.55 -12.93 11.61
CA LEU A 68 -9.40 -13.71 12.08
C LEU A 68 -8.06 -13.11 11.65
N ARG A 69 -8.07 -12.01 10.89
CA ARG A 69 -6.84 -11.34 10.47
C ARG A 69 -6.33 -10.46 11.61
N PRO A 70 -5.08 -10.66 12.06
CA PRO A 70 -4.47 -9.77 13.05
C PRO A 70 -4.26 -8.37 12.47
N GLU A 71 -4.19 -7.36 13.35
CA GLU A 71 -3.81 -6.01 12.92
C GLU A 71 -2.38 -5.99 12.36
N LEU A 72 -2.09 -4.97 11.55
CA LEU A 72 -0.85 -4.94 10.76
C LEU A 72 0.36 -4.76 11.68
N SER A 73 0.16 -4.08 12.80
CA SER A 73 1.12 -3.96 13.90
C SER A 73 1.58 -5.32 14.42
N TYR A 74 0.67 -6.28 14.60
CA TYR A 74 1.03 -7.63 15.06
C TYR A 74 1.84 -8.38 14.00
N LEU A 75 1.43 -8.32 12.72
CA LEU A 75 2.21 -8.92 11.63
C LEU A 75 3.60 -8.32 11.49
N PHE A 76 3.73 -7.01 11.71
CA PHE A 76 5.01 -6.33 11.71
C PHE A 76 5.88 -6.78 12.88
N ASN A 77 5.32 -6.85 14.09
CA ASN A 77 6.04 -7.33 15.27
C ASN A 77 6.50 -8.79 15.11
N ASP A 78 5.66 -9.65 14.53
CA ASP A 78 6.04 -11.04 14.24
C ASP A 78 7.24 -11.10 13.28
N LEU A 79 7.24 -10.24 12.26
CA LEU A 79 8.36 -10.14 11.31
C LEU A 79 9.64 -9.60 11.98
N GLU A 80 9.50 -8.59 12.83
CA GLU A 80 10.62 -8.00 13.58
C GLU A 80 11.24 -9.03 14.52
N ASN A 81 10.41 -9.75 15.28
CA ASN A 81 10.83 -10.83 16.16
C ASN A 81 11.54 -11.96 15.41
N LEU A 82 11.05 -12.31 14.23
CA LEU A 82 11.69 -13.30 13.36
C LEU A 82 13.06 -12.82 12.86
N SER A 83 13.22 -11.52 12.61
CA SER A 83 14.47 -10.93 12.13
C SER A 83 15.48 -10.66 13.24
N SER A 84 15.03 -10.40 14.47
CA SER A 84 15.86 -9.94 15.59
C SER A 84 17.09 -10.83 15.88
N PRO A 85 16.96 -12.17 15.94
CA PRO A 85 18.12 -13.06 16.15
C PRO A 85 19.14 -13.01 15.00
N LEU A 86 18.70 -12.67 13.79
CA LEU A 86 19.56 -12.55 12.60
C LEU A 86 20.30 -11.21 12.56
N LEU A 87 19.79 -10.21 13.27
CA LEU A 87 20.35 -8.86 13.34
C LEU A 87 21.34 -8.69 14.50
N SER A 88 21.25 -9.50 15.57
CA SER A 88 22.22 -9.45 16.68
C SER A 88 23.62 -9.93 16.30
N ASP A 89 23.75 -10.84 15.33
CA ASP A 89 25.04 -11.39 14.86
C ASP A 89 25.66 -10.55 13.72
N ARG A 90 24.89 -9.61 13.17
CA ARG A 90 25.28 -8.76 12.05
C ARG A 90 25.07 -7.31 12.43
N SER A 91 26.16 -6.66 12.85
CA SER A 91 26.27 -5.19 12.84
C SER A 91 26.12 -4.67 11.40
N LEU A 92 24.89 -4.63 10.91
CA LEU A 92 24.55 -4.03 9.64
C LEU A 92 24.21 -2.58 9.93
N LYS A 93 25.18 -1.69 9.66
CA LYS A 93 24.88 -0.34 9.18
C LYS A 93 23.69 -0.48 8.24
N GLY A 94 22.58 0.16 8.60
CA GLY A 94 21.27 -0.08 7.99
C GLY A 94 21.36 -0.27 6.48
N LEU A 95 20.72 -1.32 5.98
CA LEU A 95 20.46 -1.49 4.56
C LEU A 95 19.64 -0.27 4.13
N ASN A 96 20.34 0.75 3.64
CA ASN A 96 19.77 1.92 3.04
C ASN A 96 19.87 1.67 1.53
N PRO A 97 18.86 1.04 0.90
CA PRO A 97 18.93 0.71 -0.52
C PRO A 97 19.10 2.02 -1.29
N LYS A 98 20.27 2.20 -1.90
CA LYS A 98 20.49 3.29 -2.83
C LYS A 98 19.61 3.00 -4.04
N ARG A 99 18.66 3.90 -4.30
CA ARG A 99 17.74 3.89 -5.46
C ARG A 99 18.45 3.77 -6.82
N SER A 100 19.77 3.96 -6.87
CA SER A 100 20.57 4.08 -8.08
C SER A 100 21.03 2.78 -8.72
N ASP A 101 20.99 1.63 -8.01
CA ASP A 101 21.71 0.44 -8.46
C ASP A 101 20.78 -0.64 -9.06
N MET A 102 19.54 -0.29 -9.36
CA MET A 102 18.62 -1.17 -10.08
C MET A 102 18.66 -0.84 -11.58
N GLU A 103 19.55 -1.53 -12.29
CA GLU A 103 19.62 -1.50 -13.75
C GLU A 103 18.31 -2.09 -14.32
N VAL A 104 17.51 -1.24 -14.98
CA VAL A 104 16.21 -1.62 -15.56
C VAL A 104 16.41 -1.89 -17.05
N THR A 105 16.26 -3.14 -17.46
CA THR A 105 16.06 -3.49 -18.88
C THR A 105 14.63 -3.13 -19.30
N PRO A 106 14.41 -2.69 -20.56
CA PRO A 106 13.16 -2.07 -20.95
C PRO A 106 12.21 -3.09 -21.59
N THR A 107 11.28 -3.63 -20.81
CA THR A 107 9.91 -4.01 -21.22
C THR A 107 9.13 -4.50 -20.00
N ASP A 108 7.86 -4.08 -19.92
CA ASP A 108 6.79 -4.46 -18.98
C ASP A 108 6.46 -3.44 -17.86
N LEU A 109 5.25 -2.88 -18.01
CA LEU A 109 4.52 -1.92 -17.20
C LEU A 109 4.83 -2.00 -15.69
N ARG A 110 5.57 -1.00 -15.20
CA ARG A 110 5.90 -0.83 -13.78
C ARG A 110 4.96 0.23 -13.16
N PRO A 111 4.16 -0.09 -12.13
CA PRO A 111 3.14 0.78 -11.55
C PRO A 111 3.70 1.91 -10.66
N ASP A 112 4.94 2.34 -10.89
CA ASP A 112 5.67 3.26 -10.01
C ASP A 112 5.68 4.71 -10.54
N THR A 113 5.02 4.97 -11.68
CA THR A 113 4.98 6.32 -12.24
C THR A 113 3.82 7.14 -11.66
N PRO A 114 4.05 8.41 -11.26
CA PRO A 114 3.00 9.28 -10.72
C PRO A 114 1.76 9.37 -11.62
N GLU A 115 1.94 9.26 -12.94
CA GLU A 115 0.88 9.35 -13.94
C GLU A 115 -0.12 8.18 -13.87
N ILE A 116 0.37 6.95 -13.66
CA ILE A 116 -0.50 5.77 -13.56
C ILE A 116 -1.28 5.81 -12.24
N ALA A 117 -0.62 6.19 -11.14
CA ALA A 117 -1.28 6.36 -9.85
C ALA A 117 -2.33 7.48 -9.88
N TYR A 118 -2.06 8.56 -10.62
CA TYR A 118 -3.02 9.62 -10.88
C TYR A 118 -4.23 9.09 -11.69
N ASP A 119 -4.02 8.38 -12.79
CA ASP A 119 -5.11 7.82 -13.62
C ASP A 119 -5.99 6.85 -12.82
N CYS A 120 -5.39 5.96 -12.01
CA CYS A 120 -6.13 5.12 -11.08
C CYS A 120 -6.95 5.94 -10.07
N SER A 121 -6.38 7.03 -9.53
CA SER A 121 -7.08 7.91 -8.61
C SER A 121 -8.27 8.62 -9.27
N VAL A 122 -8.14 9.03 -10.53
CA VAL A 122 -9.24 9.61 -11.33
C VAL A 122 -10.37 8.60 -11.49
N LYS A 123 -10.07 7.41 -12.03
CA LYS A 123 -11.07 6.35 -12.25
C LYS A 123 -11.78 5.94 -10.97
N HIS A 124 -11.06 5.86 -9.85
CA HIS A 124 -11.65 5.52 -8.57
C HIS A 124 -12.44 6.69 -7.94
N ALA A 125 -12.04 7.94 -8.18
CA ALA A 125 -12.79 9.11 -7.74
C ALA A 125 -14.15 9.23 -8.46
N GLU A 126 -14.21 8.85 -9.74
CA GLU A 126 -15.46 8.81 -10.54
C GLU A 126 -16.49 7.83 -9.96
N ILE A 127 -16.05 6.68 -9.47
CA ILE A 127 -16.91 5.72 -8.73
C ILE A 127 -17.12 6.12 -7.26
N ASN A 128 -16.86 7.39 -6.92
CA ASN A 128 -17.13 8.01 -5.63
C ASN A 128 -16.35 7.42 -4.44
N ASN A 129 -15.19 6.78 -4.71
CA ASN A 129 -14.29 6.26 -3.68
C ASN A 129 -13.65 7.43 -2.90
N LYS A 130 -13.92 7.49 -1.60
CA LYS A 130 -13.48 8.58 -0.71
C LYS A 130 -11.95 8.69 -0.58
N VAL A 131 -11.23 7.57 -0.58
CA VAL A 131 -9.76 7.56 -0.49
C VAL A 131 -9.14 8.02 -1.81
N ALA A 132 -9.72 7.62 -2.94
CA ALA A 132 -9.28 8.07 -4.25
C ALA A 132 -9.50 9.58 -4.45
N LYS A 133 -10.63 10.13 -3.97
CA LYS A 133 -10.88 11.57 -3.97
C LYS A 133 -9.84 12.34 -3.17
N TYR A 134 -9.42 11.81 -2.02
CA TYR A 134 -8.30 12.38 -1.26
C TYR A 134 -7.00 12.40 -2.08
N TRP A 135 -6.61 11.27 -2.69
CA TRP A 135 -5.38 11.23 -3.49
C TRP A 135 -5.43 12.13 -4.72
N LEU A 136 -6.57 12.20 -5.41
CA LEU A 136 -6.78 13.12 -6.51
C LEU A 136 -6.64 14.58 -6.05
N GLY A 137 -7.21 14.93 -4.90
CA GLY A 137 -7.05 16.25 -4.28
C GLY A 137 -5.59 16.54 -3.95
N TYR A 138 -4.85 15.54 -3.46
CA TYR A 138 -3.42 15.67 -3.18
C TYR A 138 -2.59 15.95 -4.44
N TYR A 139 -2.90 15.31 -5.57
CA TYR A 139 -2.23 15.60 -6.84
C TYR A 139 -2.46 17.05 -7.30
N TYR A 140 -3.68 17.59 -7.16
CA TYR A 140 -3.96 18.99 -7.44
C TYR A 140 -3.33 19.95 -6.41
N TRP A 141 -3.13 19.52 -5.17
CA TRP A 141 -2.53 20.34 -4.12
C TRP A 141 -1.02 20.53 -4.33
N GLU A 142 -0.31 19.44 -4.65
CA GLU A 142 1.14 19.45 -4.84
C GLU A 142 1.55 19.83 -6.26
N GLY A 143 0.72 19.50 -7.26
CA GLY A 143 0.99 19.80 -8.66
C GLY A 143 1.98 18.83 -9.34
N TYR A 144 2.03 17.56 -8.91
CA TYR A 144 3.03 16.59 -9.43
C TYR A 144 2.77 16.14 -10.87
N VAL A 145 1.55 15.72 -11.16
CA VAL A 145 1.14 15.16 -12.47
C VAL A 145 0.26 16.13 -13.25
N VAL A 146 -0.44 16.97 -12.51
CA VAL A 146 -1.38 17.96 -13.02
C VAL A 146 -0.99 19.32 -12.50
N GLU A 147 -1.41 20.36 -13.21
CA GLU A 147 -1.21 21.72 -12.75
C GLU A 147 -1.84 21.93 -11.36
N LYS A 148 -1.07 22.56 -10.47
CA LYS A 148 -1.50 22.84 -9.11
C LYS A 148 -2.78 23.67 -9.10
N SER A 149 -3.81 23.17 -8.44
CA SER A 149 -5.12 23.81 -8.32
C SER A 149 -5.68 23.61 -6.91
N LEU A 150 -5.38 24.57 -6.03
CA LEU A 150 -5.80 24.52 -4.63
C LEU A 150 -7.33 24.48 -4.48
N GLY A 151 -8.06 25.21 -5.33
CA GLY A 151 -9.54 25.18 -5.32
C GLY A 151 -10.10 23.77 -5.54
N LYS A 152 -9.64 23.09 -6.60
CA LYS A 152 -10.05 21.70 -6.89
C LYS A 152 -9.60 20.73 -5.80
N ALA A 153 -8.39 20.91 -5.28
CA ALA A 153 -7.88 20.08 -4.19
C ALA A 153 -8.77 20.17 -2.93
N VAL A 154 -9.15 21.38 -2.54
CA VAL A 154 -9.99 21.64 -1.36
C VAL A 154 -11.39 21.07 -1.54
N GLU A 155 -12.01 21.19 -2.71
CA GLU A 155 -13.30 20.55 -3.00
C GLU A 155 -13.24 19.03 -2.83
N LEU A 156 -12.21 18.39 -3.40
CA LEU A 156 -11.99 16.96 -3.27
C LEU A 156 -11.71 16.52 -1.82
N PHE A 157 -10.95 17.31 -1.07
CA PHE A 157 -10.72 17.07 0.35
C PHE A 157 -12.00 17.21 1.16
N LYS A 158 -12.83 18.21 0.89
CA LYS A 158 -14.14 18.38 1.54
C LYS A 158 -15.01 17.15 1.33
N GLU A 159 -15.15 16.69 0.08
CA GLU A 159 -15.97 15.51 -0.22
C GLU A 159 -15.45 14.23 0.45
N ALA A 160 -14.13 14.06 0.54
CA ALA A 160 -13.53 12.94 1.24
C ALA A 160 -13.67 13.08 2.78
N ALA A 161 -13.58 14.30 3.31
CA ALA A 161 -13.73 14.64 4.72
C ALA A 161 -15.16 14.38 5.21
N ASP A 162 -16.16 14.77 4.43
CA ASP A 162 -17.59 14.51 4.68
C ASP A 162 -17.89 13.01 4.76
N LYS A 163 -17.06 12.18 4.13
CA LYS A 163 -17.12 10.70 4.19
C LYS A 163 -16.19 10.08 5.24
N GLY A 164 -15.60 10.89 6.11
CA GLY A 164 -14.78 10.45 7.23
C GLY A 164 -13.39 9.95 6.86
N VAL A 165 -12.74 10.54 5.85
CA VAL A 165 -11.30 10.30 5.60
C VAL A 165 -10.48 11.25 6.49
N PRO A 166 -9.73 10.75 7.50
CA PRO A 166 -9.05 11.60 8.47
C PRO A 166 -8.03 12.56 7.84
N ASP A 167 -7.24 12.08 6.88
CA ASP A 167 -6.26 12.92 6.17
C ASP A 167 -6.92 14.06 5.39
N ALA A 168 -8.12 13.80 4.84
CA ALA A 168 -8.88 14.82 4.12
C ALA A 168 -9.49 15.85 5.08
N GLN A 169 -9.99 15.41 6.25
CA GLN A 169 -10.49 16.31 7.30
C GLN A 169 -9.38 17.24 7.78
N LEU A 170 -8.17 16.72 8.00
CA LEU A 170 -7.02 17.51 8.40
C LEU A 170 -6.66 18.57 7.35
N ARG A 171 -6.53 18.17 6.08
CA ARG A 171 -6.20 19.10 4.98
C ARG A 171 -7.28 20.16 4.75
N TYR A 172 -8.54 19.77 4.83
CA TYR A 172 -9.66 20.70 4.72
C TYR A 172 -9.70 21.68 5.90
N ALA A 173 -9.41 21.23 7.11
CA ALA A 173 -9.30 22.09 8.28
C ALA A 173 -8.19 23.13 8.16
N PHE A 174 -7.02 22.76 7.60
CA PHE A 174 -5.93 23.71 7.35
C PHE A 174 -6.33 24.82 6.37
N ASP A 175 -6.98 24.49 5.26
CA ASP A 175 -7.48 25.50 4.31
C ASP A 175 -8.53 26.43 4.94
N LEU A 176 -9.43 25.89 5.77
CA LEU A 176 -10.39 26.68 6.52
C LEU A 176 -9.72 27.61 7.55
N SER A 177 -8.70 27.12 8.27
CA SER A 177 -7.97 27.94 9.24
C SER A 177 -7.24 29.09 8.56
N ASP A 178 -6.61 28.85 7.42
CA ASP A 178 -5.93 29.90 6.65
C ASP A 178 -6.92 30.99 6.21
N LYS A 179 -8.11 30.60 5.73
CA LYS A 179 -9.18 31.53 5.35
C LYS A 179 -9.69 32.35 6.54
N ILE A 180 -9.88 31.73 7.71
CA ILE A 180 -10.35 32.41 8.92
C ILE A 180 -9.31 33.42 9.42
N VAL A 181 -8.02 33.06 9.39
CA VAL A 181 -6.93 33.96 9.79
C VAL A 181 -6.86 35.17 8.84
N HIS A 182 -6.99 34.97 7.54
CA HIS A 182 -7.02 36.06 6.57
C HIS A 182 -8.26 36.97 6.69
N LEU A 183 -9.42 36.44 7.09
CA LEU A 183 -10.64 37.22 7.31
C LEU A 183 -10.62 38.06 8.59
N ASN A 184 -9.87 37.64 9.62
CA ASN A 184 -9.75 38.36 10.88
C ASN A 184 -8.66 39.47 10.87
N LEU A 185 -8.00 39.67 9.73
CA LEU A 185 -6.94 40.68 9.53
C LEU A 185 -7.37 41.84 8.61
N ILE A 186 -8.67 41.95 8.31
CA ILE A 186 -9.31 43.04 7.54
C ILE A 186 -10.38 43.67 8.42
#